data_AF-A0A0M2KC76-F1
#
_entry.id   AF-A0A0M2KC76-F1
#
_cell.length_a   1.000
_cell.length_b   1.000
_cell.length_c   1.000
_cell.angle_alpha   90.00
_cell.angle_beta   90.00
_cell.angle_gamma   90.00
#
_symmetry.space_group_name_H-M   'P 1'
#
loop_
_entity.id
_entity.type
_entity.pdbx_description
1 polymer ?
#
loop_
_entity_poly.entity_id
_entity_poly.type
_entity_poly.pdbx_seq_one_letter_code
_entity_poly.pdbx_strand_id
1 'polypeptide(L)'
;MAGGKGKISDELRDKMAPLIPEHKTRHPPGTRRKRVDNLAAMNAIFFVPRTACQWNALNTTGIGSSGSAHRRFRERRDAGVFGRFWQNGLLACEHPDGTDCSWLSVDGGMTTSPLPRTKKQDATPRTQGNRA
;
A
#
# COMPACT_ATOMS: atom_id res chain seq x y z
N MET A 1 20.87 18.71 -4.31
CA MET A 1 19.61 18.19 -4.88
C MET A 1 18.71 17.72 -3.77
N ALA A 2 17.70 18.52 -3.40
CA ALA A 2 16.82 18.22 -2.27
C ALA A 2 15.89 17.05 -2.63
N GLY A 3 16.23 15.84 -2.17
CA GLY A 3 15.38 14.67 -2.29
C GLY A 3 14.05 14.92 -1.57
N GLY A 4 12.97 15.10 -2.35
CA GLY A 4 11.63 15.26 -1.83
C GLY A 4 11.24 14.05 -0.99
N LYS A 5 11.18 14.23 0.32
CA LYS A 5 10.90 13.17 1.30
C LYS A 5 9.61 12.43 0.91
N GLY A 6 9.72 11.23 0.36
CA GLY A 6 8.59 10.35 0.06
C GLY A 6 7.90 10.51 -1.30
N LYS A 7 8.49 11.23 -2.26
CA LYS A 7 7.95 11.32 -3.63
C LYS A 7 8.53 10.23 -4.52
N ILE A 8 7.71 9.65 -5.39
CA ILE A 8 8.17 8.75 -6.46
C ILE A 8 8.98 9.56 -7.49
N SER A 9 9.98 8.94 -8.10
CA SER A 9 10.70 9.52 -9.25
C SER A 9 9.74 9.74 -10.42
N ASP A 10 9.98 10.77 -11.22
CA ASP A 10 9.17 11.06 -12.41
C ASP A 10 9.23 9.90 -13.42
N GLU A 11 10.38 9.25 -13.58
CA GLU A 11 10.51 8.05 -14.42
C GLU A 11 9.58 6.90 -13.96
N LEU A 12 9.50 6.70 -12.65
CA LEU A 12 8.65 5.65 -12.07
C LEU A 12 7.17 6.01 -12.24
N ARG A 13 6.84 7.28 -12.05
CA ARG A 13 5.52 7.83 -12.31
C ARG A 13 5.11 7.60 -13.76
N ASP A 14 5.99 7.87 -14.72
CA ASP A 14 5.70 7.76 -16.15
C ASP A 14 5.46 6.31 -16.56
N LYS A 15 6.21 5.36 -16.00
CA LYS A 15 5.97 3.92 -16.21
C LYS A 15 4.64 3.44 -15.64
N MET A 16 4.18 4.04 -14.53
CA MET A 16 2.94 3.64 -13.85
C MET A 16 1.70 4.37 -14.36
N ALA A 17 1.85 5.61 -14.84
CA ALA A 17 0.77 6.44 -15.36
C ALA A 17 -0.17 5.70 -16.35
N PRO A 18 0.34 4.97 -17.36
CA PRO A 18 -0.53 4.25 -18.31
C PRO A 18 -1.26 3.05 -17.70
N LEU A 19 -0.79 2.52 -16.57
CA LEU A 19 -1.41 1.37 -15.91
C LEU A 19 -2.61 1.78 -15.05
N ILE A 20 -2.69 3.05 -14.66
CA ILE A 20 -3.72 3.54 -13.74
C ILE A 20 -5.05 3.65 -14.49
N PRO A 21 -6.12 3.01 -14.00
CA PRO A 21 -7.41 3.07 -14.66
C PRO A 21 -7.90 4.51 -14.76
N GLU A 22 -8.49 4.82 -15.91
CA GLU A 22 -9.00 6.15 -16.21
C GLU A 22 -9.96 6.65 -15.13
N HIS A 23 -9.89 7.96 -14.89
CA HIS A 23 -10.70 8.63 -13.89
C HIS A 23 -12.18 8.54 -14.29
N LYS A 24 -12.95 7.66 -13.63
CA LYS A 24 -14.41 7.69 -13.73
C LYS A 24 -14.94 8.80 -12.82
N THR A 25 -15.28 9.96 -13.38
CA THR A 25 -15.85 11.13 -12.67
C THR A 25 -17.31 10.95 -12.30
N ARG A 26 -17.87 9.72 -12.32
CA ARG A 26 -19.26 9.51 -11.93
C ARG A 26 -19.36 9.45 -10.42
N HIS A 27 -19.36 10.61 -9.79
CA HIS A 27 -19.64 10.76 -8.37
C HIS A 27 -21.13 10.49 -8.12
N PRO A 28 -21.50 9.61 -7.17
CA PRO A 28 -22.88 9.48 -6.73
C PRO A 28 -23.42 10.84 -6.24
N PRO A 29 -24.69 11.18 -6.55
CA PRO A 29 -25.30 12.40 -6.02
C PRO A 29 -25.17 12.44 -4.50
N GLY A 30 -24.61 13.52 -3.95
CA GLY A 30 -24.45 13.71 -2.49
C GLY A 30 -23.01 13.58 -1.94
N THR A 31 -22.06 13.03 -2.70
CA THR A 31 -20.65 13.01 -2.25
C THR A 31 -19.89 14.25 -2.72
N ARG A 32 -19.77 15.26 -1.87
CA ARG A 32 -19.07 16.54 -2.17
C ARG A 32 -17.53 16.50 -2.15
N ARG A 33 -16.90 15.39 -1.73
CA ARG A 33 -15.43 15.32 -1.64
C ARG A 33 -14.82 15.08 -3.02
N LYS A 34 -14.09 16.10 -3.52
CA LYS A 34 -13.29 16.00 -4.75
C LYS A 34 -12.32 14.82 -4.67
N ARG A 35 -12.15 14.14 -5.81
CA ARG A 35 -11.18 13.05 -5.97
C ARG A 35 -9.77 13.61 -5.74
N VAL A 36 -8.99 12.95 -4.88
CA VAL A 36 -7.56 13.24 -4.70
C VAL A 36 -6.84 13.03 -6.02
N ASP A 37 -5.90 13.93 -6.31
CA ASP A 37 -5.03 13.87 -7.48
C ASP A 37 -4.31 12.51 -7.59
N ASN A 38 -4.11 12.03 -8.82
CA ASN A 38 -3.58 10.69 -9.07
C ASN A 38 -2.12 10.56 -8.61
N LEU A 39 -1.31 11.61 -8.76
CA LEU A 39 0.08 11.64 -8.33
C LEU A 39 0.17 11.72 -6.80
N ALA A 40 -0.63 12.59 -6.18
CA ALA A 40 -0.71 12.65 -4.72
C ALA A 40 -1.12 11.30 -4.11
N ALA A 41 -2.10 10.62 -4.72
CA ALA A 41 -2.52 9.29 -4.30
C ALA A 41 -1.41 8.24 -4.52
N MET A 42 -0.64 8.29 -5.60
CA MET A 42 0.50 7.39 -5.81
C MET A 42 1.58 7.59 -4.76
N ASN A 43 2.01 8.84 -4.53
CA ASN A 43 3.02 9.16 -3.52
C ASN A 43 2.61 8.62 -2.15
N ALA A 44 1.36 8.86 -1.75
CA ALA A 44 0.81 8.35 -0.50
C ALA A 44 0.81 6.81 -0.43
N ILE A 45 0.47 6.12 -1.52
CA ILE A 45 0.45 4.65 -1.57
C ILE A 45 1.85 4.06 -1.48
N PHE A 46 2.85 4.63 -2.18
CA PHE A 46 4.23 4.13 -2.15
C PHE A 46 4.99 4.52 -0.89
N PHE A 47 4.57 5.58 -0.21
CA PHE A 47 5.17 6.00 1.05
C PHE A 47 4.97 4.96 2.17
N VAL A 48 3.77 4.39 2.27
CA VAL A 48 3.39 3.42 3.31
C VAL A 48 4.31 2.19 3.35
N PRO A 49 4.47 1.41 2.25
CA PRO A 49 5.39 0.28 2.24
C PRO A 49 6.87 0.70 2.33
N ARG A 50 7.24 1.87 1.77
CA ARG A 50 8.63 2.38 1.86
C ARG A 50 9.08 2.67 3.29
N THR A 51 8.15 3.06 4.15
CA THR A 51 8.42 3.41 5.55
C THR A 51 7.96 2.34 6.52
N ALA A 52 7.35 1.27 6.02
CA ALA A 52 6.64 0.25 6.82
C ALA A 52 5.67 0.85 7.85
N CYS A 53 5.14 2.06 7.61
CA CYS A 53 4.26 2.72 8.56
C CYS A 53 2.81 2.22 8.39
N GLN A 54 2.02 2.33 9.45
CA GLN A 54 0.59 2.05 9.35
C GLN A 54 -0.11 3.10 8.48
N TRP A 55 -1.17 2.72 7.77
CA TRP A 55 -1.95 3.65 6.94
C TRP A 55 -2.38 4.91 7.69
N ASN A 56 -2.75 4.81 8.98
CA ASN A 56 -3.15 5.96 9.79
C ASN A 56 -2.01 6.94 10.07
N ALA A 57 -0.76 6.46 10.10
CA ALA A 57 0.41 7.32 10.25
C ALA A 57 0.59 8.24 9.04
N LEU A 58 0.03 7.92 7.87
CA LEU A 58 0.05 8.78 6.70
C LEU A 58 -0.63 10.15 6.96
N ASN A 59 -1.62 10.21 7.85
CA ASN A 59 -2.32 11.46 8.15
C ASN A 59 -1.42 12.52 8.78
N THR A 60 -0.34 12.12 9.46
CA THR A 60 0.59 13.05 10.13
C THR A 60 1.72 13.52 9.21
N THR A 61 1.89 12.91 8.03
CA THR A 61 3.01 13.23 7.12
C THR A 61 2.70 14.35 6.13
N GLY A 62 1.44 14.75 5.99
CA GLY A 62 1.00 15.77 5.03
C GLY A 62 1.00 15.30 3.57
N ILE A 63 1.38 14.05 3.27
CA ILE A 63 1.43 13.49 1.91
C ILE A 63 0.01 13.19 1.38
N GLY A 64 -0.91 12.84 2.27
CA GLY A 64 -2.31 12.59 1.93
C GLY A 64 -3.10 12.00 3.11
N SER A 65 -4.39 11.74 2.88
CA SER A 65 -5.21 11.07 3.89
C SER A 65 -5.16 9.55 3.76
N SER A 66 -5.09 8.86 4.91
CA SER A 66 -5.09 7.39 5.01
C SER A 66 -6.26 6.76 4.26
N GLY A 67 -7.48 7.28 4.47
CA GLY A 67 -8.69 6.76 3.84
C GLY A 67 -8.71 6.93 2.33
N SER A 68 -8.23 8.07 1.82
CA SER A 68 -8.17 8.29 0.36
C SER A 68 -7.10 7.43 -0.29
N ALA A 69 -5.91 7.35 0.31
CA ALA A 69 -4.81 6.52 -0.18
C ALA A 69 -5.20 5.03 -0.19
N HIS A 70 -5.78 4.53 0.89
CA HIS A 70 -6.20 3.13 0.99
C HIS A 70 -7.35 2.80 0.01
N ARG A 71 -8.32 3.70 -0.17
CA ARG A 71 -9.37 3.52 -1.20
C ARG A 71 -8.77 3.43 -2.60
N ARG A 72 -7.81 4.30 -2.93
CA ARG A 72 -7.12 4.30 -4.23
C ARG A 72 -6.25 3.07 -4.42
N PHE A 73 -5.60 2.60 -3.35
CA PHE A 73 -4.85 1.35 -3.36
C PHE A 73 -5.75 0.18 -3.74
N ARG A 74 -6.93 0.05 -3.11
CA ARG A 74 -7.91 -0.99 -3.45
C ARG A 74 -8.38 -0.90 -4.90
N GLU A 75 -8.83 0.28 -5.35
CA GLU A 75 -9.24 0.48 -6.74
C GLU A 75 -8.17 0.04 -7.75
N ARG A 76 -6.90 0.37 -7.48
CA ARG A 76 -5.77 0.02 -8.36
C ARG A 76 -5.34 -1.45 -8.23
N ARG A 77 -5.47 -2.03 -7.04
CA ARG A 77 -5.27 -3.46 -6.83
C ARG A 77 -6.30 -4.26 -7.63
N ASP A 78 -7.58 -3.89 -7.53
CA ASP A 78 -8.68 -4.57 -8.20
C ASP A 78 -8.58 -4.40 -9.73
N ALA A 79 -8.09 -3.25 -10.19
CA ALA A 79 -7.80 -3.02 -11.61
C ALA A 79 -6.51 -3.72 -12.10
N GLY A 80 -5.75 -4.40 -11.22
CA GLY A 80 -4.53 -5.12 -11.58
C GLY A 80 -3.30 -4.23 -11.84
N VAL A 81 -3.31 -2.97 -11.41
CA VAL A 81 -2.22 -2.00 -11.65
C VAL A 81 -0.89 -2.52 -11.10
N PHE A 82 -0.88 -3.01 -9.86
CA PHE A 82 0.34 -3.49 -9.21
C PHE A 82 0.85 -4.78 -9.83
N GLY A 83 -0.04 -5.67 -10.29
CA GLY A 83 0.34 -6.89 -10.99
C GLY A 83 1.04 -6.58 -12.32
N ARG A 84 0.46 -5.69 -13.14
CA ARG A 84 1.08 -5.23 -14.39
C ARG A 84 2.39 -4.48 -14.14
N PHE A 85 2.43 -3.64 -13.10
CA PHE A 85 3.66 -2.95 -12.71
C PHE A 85 4.77 -3.93 -12.33
N TRP A 86 4.44 -4.97 -11.56
CA TRP A 86 5.38 -6.03 -11.19
C TRP A 86 5.88 -6.81 -12.40
N GLN A 87 4.99 -7.20 -13.31
CA GLN A 87 5.36 -7.88 -14.56
C GLN A 87 6.31 -7.03 -15.42
N ASN A 88 6.03 -5.72 -15.56
CA ASN A 88 6.92 -4.81 -16.27
C ASN A 88 8.28 -4.68 -15.58
N GLY A 89 8.31 -4.75 -14.25
CA GLY A 89 9.54 -4.80 -13.46
C GLY A 89 10.35 -6.06 -13.74
N LEU A 90 9.71 -7.24 -13.73
CA LEU A 90 10.36 -8.52 -14.04
C LEU A 90 10.96 -8.55 -15.44
N LEU A 91 10.23 -8.07 -16.45
CA LEU A 91 10.75 -7.97 -17.82
C LEU A 91 11.97 -7.05 -17.90
N ALA A 92 12.01 -5.98 -17.10
CA ALA A 92 13.17 -5.10 -17.01
C ALA A 92 14.35 -5.73 -16.26
N CYS A 93 14.13 -6.76 -15.44
CA CYS A 93 15.19 -7.53 -14.78
C CYS A 93 15.80 -8.59 -15.70
N GLU A 94 15.01 -9.16 -16.62
CA GLU A 94 15.47 -10.16 -17.59
C GLU A 94 16.29 -9.56 -18.74
N HIS A 95 16.23 -8.24 -18.92
CA HIS A 95 16.99 -7.54 -19.94
C HIS A 95 18.49 -7.57 -19.59
N PRO A 96 19.41 -7.78 -20.57
CA PRO A 96 20.86 -7.83 -20.31
C PRO A 96 21.43 -6.52 -19.75
N ASP A 97 20.83 -5.37 -20.10
CA ASP A 97 21.10 -4.05 -19.50
C ASP A 97 20.11 -3.69 -18.37
N GLY A 98 19.40 -4.70 -17.87
CA GLY A 98 18.34 -4.59 -16.89
C GLY A 98 18.83 -4.26 -15.49
N THR A 99 17.88 -4.02 -14.58
CA THR A 99 18.22 -3.87 -13.16
C THR A 99 18.62 -5.23 -12.60
N ASP A 100 19.75 -5.33 -11.89
CA ASP A 100 20.10 -6.55 -11.17
C ASP A 100 19.07 -6.81 -10.07
N CYS A 101 18.25 -7.84 -10.31
CA CYS A 101 17.16 -8.26 -9.43
C CYS A 101 17.49 -9.56 -8.69
N SER A 102 18.75 -10.00 -8.66
CA SER A 102 19.18 -11.20 -7.93
C SER A 102 18.72 -11.23 -6.46
N TRP A 103 18.69 -10.06 -5.81
CA TRP A 103 18.19 -9.87 -4.45
C TRP A 103 16.67 -10.12 -4.30
N LEU A 104 15.85 -9.83 -5.32
CA LEU A 104 14.41 -10.08 -5.26
C LEU A 104 14.07 -11.57 -5.16
N SER A 105 14.93 -12.44 -5.68
CA SER A 105 14.76 -13.90 -5.59
C SER A 105 14.93 -14.43 -4.17
N VAL A 106 15.69 -13.72 -3.31
CA VAL A 106 15.95 -14.13 -1.93
C VAL A 106 14.76 -13.84 -1.01
N ASP A 107 14.00 -12.77 -1.29
CA ASP A 107 12.90 -12.30 -0.43
C ASP A 107 11.60 -13.13 -0.54
N GLY A 108 11.53 -14.08 -1.47
CA GLY A 108 10.36 -14.97 -1.67
C GLY A 108 10.24 -16.09 -0.63
N GLY A 109 11.27 -16.32 0.19
CA GLY A 109 11.26 -17.31 1.26
C GLY A 109 10.34 -16.89 2.40
N MET A 110 9.05 -17.20 2.31
CA MET A 110 8.15 -17.10 3.46
C MET A 110 8.57 -18.13 4.50
N THR A 111 9.46 -17.75 5.43
CA THR A 111 9.64 -18.54 6.65
C THR A 111 8.31 -18.47 7.39
N THR A 112 7.67 -19.62 7.58
CA THR A 112 6.45 -19.65 8.37
C THR A 112 6.84 -19.21 9.78
N SER A 113 6.22 -18.14 10.27
CA SER A 113 6.46 -17.68 11.63
C SER A 113 6.13 -18.83 12.59
N PRO A 114 7.04 -19.20 13.52
CA PRO A 114 6.75 -20.25 14.47
C PRO A 114 5.49 -19.88 15.23
N LEU A 115 4.47 -20.75 15.13
CA LEU A 115 3.16 -20.50 15.73
C LEU A 115 3.33 -20.20 17.23
N PRO A 116 2.66 -19.17 17.76
CA PRO A 116 2.72 -18.90 19.20
C PRO A 116 2.15 -20.11 19.96
N ARG A 117 2.97 -20.68 20.85
CA ARG A 117 2.55 -21.75 21.76
C ARG A 117 1.30 -21.29 22.52
N THR A 118 0.17 -21.96 22.32
CA THR A 118 -1.05 -21.70 23.07
C THR A 118 -0.77 -21.91 24.56
N LYS A 119 -0.70 -20.83 25.33
CA LYS A 119 -0.79 -20.91 26.79
C LYS A 119 -2.27 -21.20 27.09
N LYS A 120 -2.55 -22.29 27.81
CA LYS A 120 -3.88 -22.55 28.37
C LYS A 120 -4.28 -21.31 29.17
N GLN A 121 -5.38 -20.67 28.78
CA GLN A 121 -6.01 -19.66 29.61
C GLN A 121 -6.59 -20.40 30.82
N ASP A 122 -6.09 -20.09 32.00
CA ASP A 122 -6.76 -20.48 33.24
C ASP A 122 -8.10 -19.73 33.31
N ALA A 123 -9.16 -20.43 33.71
CA ALA A 123 -10.51 -19.89 33.70
C ALA A 123 -10.64 -18.83 34.80
N THR A 124 -10.80 -17.57 34.41
CA THR A 124 -11.10 -16.49 35.36
C THR A 124 -12.44 -16.76 36.05
N PRO A 125 -12.51 -16.84 37.39
CA PRO A 125 -13.78 -17.02 38.08
C PRO A 125 -14.65 -15.77 37.85
N ARG A 126 -15.89 -16.00 37.41
CA ARG A 126 -16.90 -14.94 37.26
C ARG A 126 -17.30 -14.45 38.66
N THR A 127 -16.95 -13.21 39.00
CA THR A 127 -17.54 -12.51 40.13
C THR A 127 -19.04 -12.35 39.89
N GLN A 128 -19.85 -13.03 40.71
CA GLN A 128 -21.30 -12.91 40.72
C GLN A 128 -21.66 -11.51 41.21
N GLY A 129 -22.34 -10.73 40.35
CA GLY A 129 -22.86 -9.42 40.72
C GLY A 129 -23.95 -9.55 41.79
N ASN A 130 -23.77 -8.80 42.88
CA ASN A 130 -24.72 -8.70 43.97
C ASN A 130 -26.03 -8.04 43.49
N ARG A 131 -27.18 -8.66 43.80
CA ARG A 131 -28.52 -8.08 43.73
C ARG A 131 -29.13 -8.13 45.12
N ALA A 132 -29.31 -6.95 45.71
CA ALA A 132 -30.32 -6.51 46.69
C ALA A 132 -29.72 -5.44 47.59
#